data_AF-A0A1L4BSM2-F1
#
_entry.id   AF-A0A1L4BSM2-F1
#
_cell.length_a   1.000
_cell.length_b   1.000
_cell.length_c   1.000
_cell.angle_alpha   90.00
_cell.angle_beta   90.00
_cell.angle_gamma   90.00
#
_symmetry.space_group_name_H-M   'P 1'
#
loop_
_entity.id
_entity.type
_entity.pdbx_description
1 polymer ?
#
loop_
_entity_poly.entity_id
_entity_poly.type
_entity_poly.pdbx_seq_one_letter_code
_entity_poly.pdbx_strand_id
1 'polypeptide(L)'
;MIHRFKKSNSKLPASGVKKSKLVNYVSRKIKGITLVELMIVISLIAILAAIAIPIYSDYKIRARIGGEITKIGSVKAQINEIISLGDFSEGDQIRNIYIYTMPQNVGVATNGIITVNLGSVVYSNIPAADNPVISDDRAAIHLVPFIVNTSLVWSCENANGSALTDDLLPNSCLEETSVNINNICVSSINNTCSPSSNGNGNGNGNN
;
A
#
# COMPACT_ATOMS: atom_id res chain seq x y z
N MET A 1 -20.66 -103.31 4.77
CA MET A 1 -19.64 -102.87 3.80
C MET A 1 -18.84 -101.73 4.43
N ILE A 2 -17.68 -102.03 5.02
CA ILE A 2 -16.79 -101.04 5.64
C ILE A 2 -15.43 -101.22 4.97
N HIS A 3 -15.03 -100.27 4.12
CA HIS A 3 -13.69 -100.22 3.55
C HIS A 3 -12.86 -99.16 4.26
N ARG A 4 -11.81 -99.64 4.94
CA ARG A 4 -10.68 -98.84 5.45
C ARG A 4 -9.95 -98.19 4.27
N PHE A 5 -9.60 -96.92 4.38
CA PHE A 5 -8.52 -96.33 3.57
C PHE A 5 -7.36 -95.86 4.45
N LYS A 6 -6.17 -96.22 3.96
CA LYS A 6 -4.86 -96.30 4.60
C LYS A 6 -4.18 -94.94 4.54
N LYS A 7 -3.58 -94.49 5.65
CA LYS A 7 -2.78 -93.26 5.73
C LYS A 7 -1.49 -93.42 4.90
N SER A 8 -1.30 -92.59 3.88
CA SER A 8 -0.12 -92.58 3.01
C SER A 8 0.93 -91.61 3.57
N ASN A 9 2.11 -92.12 3.91
CA ASN A 9 3.28 -91.32 4.27
C ASN A 9 4.06 -90.97 2.99
N SER A 10 3.95 -89.73 2.51
CA SER A 10 4.81 -89.21 1.45
C SER A 10 5.89 -88.30 2.05
N LYS A 11 7.15 -88.74 1.91
CA LYS A 11 8.35 -87.93 2.17
C LYS A 11 8.32 -86.68 1.26
N LEU A 12 8.49 -85.49 1.84
CA LEU A 12 8.75 -84.28 1.05
C LEU A 12 10.24 -84.24 0.64
N PRO A 13 10.56 -83.96 -0.63
CA PRO A 13 11.95 -83.77 -1.07
C PRO A 13 12.49 -82.40 -0.62
N ALA A 14 13.75 -82.39 -0.17
CA ALA A 14 14.49 -81.18 0.16
C ALA A 14 14.72 -80.33 -1.10
N SER A 15 14.04 -79.19 -1.18
CA SER A 15 14.23 -78.21 -2.26
C SER A 15 15.35 -77.24 -1.88
N GLY A 16 16.45 -77.29 -2.65
CA GLY A 16 17.61 -76.40 -2.48
C GLY A 16 17.25 -74.95 -2.77
N VAL A 17 17.38 -74.09 -1.77
CA VAL A 17 17.27 -72.63 -1.92
C VAL A 17 18.48 -72.12 -2.70
N LYS A 18 18.28 -71.74 -3.97
CA LYS A 18 19.28 -71.00 -4.75
C LYS A 18 19.43 -69.60 -4.13
N LYS A 19 20.64 -69.27 -3.65
CA LYS A 19 20.99 -67.94 -3.12
C LYS A 19 20.72 -66.88 -4.20
N SER A 20 19.75 -66.00 -3.95
CA SER A 20 19.45 -64.85 -4.80
C SER A 20 20.61 -63.84 -4.73
N LYS A 21 20.97 -63.27 -5.88
CA LYS A 21 21.94 -62.18 -5.99
C LYS A 21 21.54 -61.03 -5.04
N LEU A 22 22.45 -60.69 -4.13
CA LEU A 22 22.35 -59.48 -3.31
C LEU A 22 22.46 -58.26 -4.23
N VAL A 23 21.33 -57.58 -4.43
CA VAL A 23 21.31 -56.24 -5.02
C VAL A 23 21.91 -55.28 -3.98
N ASN A 24 23.07 -54.71 -4.30
CA ASN A 24 23.70 -53.68 -3.47
C ASN A 24 22.86 -52.39 -3.53
N TYR A 25 22.03 -52.18 -2.51
CA TYR A 25 21.36 -50.89 -2.28
C TYR A 25 22.40 -49.90 -1.74
N VAL A 26 22.95 -49.06 -2.61
CA VAL A 26 23.78 -47.93 -2.18
C VAL A 26 22.85 -46.89 -1.54
N SER A 27 22.74 -46.95 -0.22
CA SER A 27 22.09 -45.92 0.58
C SER A 27 22.90 -44.62 0.48
N ARG A 28 22.42 -43.67 -0.34
CA ARG A 28 22.92 -42.30 -0.27
C ARG A 28 22.44 -41.73 1.06
N LYS A 29 23.35 -41.43 1.98
CA LYS A 29 23.02 -40.63 3.17
C LYS A 29 22.49 -39.27 2.69
N ILE A 30 21.17 -39.11 2.71
CA ILE A 30 20.54 -37.80 2.59
C ILE A 30 20.93 -37.04 3.85
N LYS A 31 21.82 -36.04 3.71
CA LYS A 31 22.03 -35.04 4.77
C LYS A 31 20.77 -34.19 4.83
N GLY A 32 19.84 -34.56 5.71
CA GLY A 32 18.66 -33.77 5.99
C GLY A 32 19.04 -32.48 6.71
N ILE A 33 18.30 -31.40 6.44
CA ILE A 33 18.32 -30.18 7.25
C ILE A 33 18.03 -30.57 8.69
N THR A 34 18.84 -30.10 9.63
CA THR A 34 18.59 -30.39 11.04
C THR A 34 17.38 -29.58 11.52
N LEU A 35 16.55 -30.16 12.40
CA LEU A 35 15.41 -29.43 12.97
C LEU A 35 15.87 -28.13 13.67
N VAL A 36 17.09 -28.15 14.23
CA VAL A 36 17.71 -27.00 14.88
C VAL A 36 18.04 -25.88 13.88
N GLU A 37 18.55 -26.23 12.70
CA GLU A 37 18.83 -25.26 11.64
C GLU A 37 17.55 -24.58 11.17
N LEU A 38 16.47 -25.34 11.03
CA LEU A 38 15.17 -24.78 10.67
C LEU A 38 14.58 -23.88 11.78
N MET A 39 14.71 -24.28 13.05
CA MET A 39 14.19 -23.51 14.19
C MET A 39 14.84 -22.13 14.31
N ILE A 40 16.15 -22.03 14.09
CA ILE A 40 16.87 -20.74 14.13
C ILE A 40 16.43 -19.84 12.98
N VAL A 41 16.26 -20.39 11.78
CA VAL A 41 15.82 -19.62 10.61
C VAL A 41 14.41 -19.08 10.81
N ILE A 42 13.48 -19.90 11.28
CA ILE A 42 12.10 -19.45 11.56
C ILE A 42 12.10 -18.33 12.61
N SER A 43 12.93 -18.45 13.64
CA SER A 43 13.03 -17.45 14.71
C SER A 43 13.55 -16.10 14.19
N LEU A 44 14.55 -16.10 13.30
CA LEU A 44 15.04 -14.88 12.67
C LEU A 44 14.00 -14.24 11.74
N ILE A 45 13.30 -15.06 10.93
CA ILE A 45 12.22 -14.57 10.05
C ILE A 45 11.10 -13.96 10.89
N ALA A 46 10.75 -14.55 12.05
CA ALA A 46 9.72 -14.04 12.92
C ALA A 46 10.06 -12.63 13.46
N ILE A 47 11.32 -12.39 13.85
CA ILE A 47 11.78 -11.07 14.32
C ILE A 47 11.74 -10.04 13.19
N LEU A 48 12.25 -10.40 12.00
CA LEU A 48 12.24 -9.51 10.84
C LEU A 48 10.82 -9.16 10.39
N ALA A 49 9.91 -10.15 10.37
CA ALA A 49 8.53 -9.96 9.99
C ALA A 49 7.78 -9.03 10.95
N ALA A 50 8.04 -9.11 12.25
CA ALA A 50 7.39 -8.25 13.25
C ALA A 50 7.64 -6.75 13.00
N ILE A 51 8.83 -6.39 12.51
CA ILE A 51 9.18 -4.99 12.18
C ILE A 51 8.72 -4.63 10.76
N ALA A 52 8.86 -5.56 9.80
CA ALA A 52 8.56 -5.29 8.40
C ALA A 52 7.06 -5.13 8.10
N ILE A 53 6.19 -5.89 8.76
CA ILE A 53 4.74 -5.88 8.52
C ILE A 53 4.10 -4.48 8.72
N PRO A 54 4.28 -3.78 9.87
CA PRO A 54 3.67 -2.47 10.06
C PRO A 54 4.17 -1.44 9.04
N ILE A 55 5.49 -1.41 8.84
CA ILE A 55 6.13 -0.49 7.88
C ILE A 55 5.63 -0.72 6.46
N TYR A 56 5.51 -1.99 6.04
CA TYR A 56 5.02 -2.32 4.70
C TYR A 56 3.55 -1.92 4.49
N SER A 57 2.74 -1.97 5.56
CA SER A 57 1.35 -1.51 5.49
C SER A 57 1.27 -0.02 5.16
N ASP A 58 2.08 0.81 5.81
CA ASP A 58 2.11 2.26 5.60
C ASP A 58 2.56 2.61 4.18
N TYR A 59 3.57 1.89 3.65
CA TYR A 59 3.97 2.05 2.25
C TYR A 59 2.85 1.73 1.26
N LYS A 60 2.05 0.69 1.53
CA LYS A 60 0.88 0.36 0.69
C LYS A 60 -0.18 1.46 0.76
N ILE A 61 -0.44 2.01 1.94
CA ILE A 61 -1.38 3.13 2.12
C ILE A 61 -0.91 4.33 1.30
N ARG A 62 0.35 4.74 1.45
CA ARG A 62 0.94 5.86 0.72
C ARG A 62 0.88 5.66 -0.80
N ALA A 63 1.19 4.45 -1.28
CA ALA A 63 1.08 4.11 -2.70
C ALA A 63 -0.36 4.16 -3.21
N ARG A 64 -1.33 3.69 -2.41
CA ARG A 64 -2.76 3.81 -2.73
C ARG A 64 -3.17 5.28 -2.88
N ILE A 65 -2.77 6.15 -1.95
CA ILE A 65 -3.05 7.60 -2.03
C ILE A 65 -2.51 8.19 -3.33
N GLY A 66 -1.26 7.89 -3.69
CA GLY A 66 -0.67 8.33 -4.98
C GLY A 66 -1.44 7.80 -6.21
N GLY A 67 -1.93 6.57 -6.15
CA GLY A 67 -2.81 5.99 -7.17
C GLY A 67 -4.14 6.74 -7.30
N GLU A 68 -4.79 7.07 -6.19
CA GLU A 68 -6.04 7.84 -6.20
C GLU A 68 -5.84 9.27 -6.74
N ILE A 69 -4.72 9.93 -6.40
CA ILE A 69 -4.34 11.24 -6.98
C ILE A 69 -4.20 11.17 -8.50
N THR A 70 -3.75 10.04 -9.04
CA THR A 70 -3.61 9.85 -10.49
C THR A 70 -4.98 9.63 -11.15
N LYS A 71 -5.90 8.91 -10.48
CA LYS A 71 -7.26 8.63 -10.99
C LYS A 71 -8.12 9.89 -11.15
N ILE A 72 -7.87 10.93 -10.36
CA ILE A 72 -8.61 12.21 -10.45
C ILE A 72 -8.13 13.14 -11.58
N GLY A 73 -7.24 12.68 -12.46
CA GLY A 73 -6.75 13.47 -13.60
C GLY A 73 -7.87 14.01 -14.50
N SER A 74 -8.95 13.26 -14.71
CA SER A 74 -10.11 13.72 -15.48
C SER A 74 -10.89 14.85 -14.80
N VAL A 75 -10.92 14.89 -13.47
CA VAL A 75 -11.55 15.97 -12.70
C VAL A 75 -10.71 17.23 -12.78
N LYS A 76 -9.38 17.10 -12.63
CA LYS A 76 -8.44 18.22 -12.80
C LYS A 76 -8.53 18.84 -14.19
N ALA A 77 -8.67 18.01 -15.23
CA ALA A 77 -8.81 18.47 -16.61
C ALA A 77 -10.10 19.28 -16.81
N GLN A 78 -11.24 18.81 -16.29
CA GLN A 78 -12.51 19.54 -16.36
C GLN A 78 -12.42 20.89 -15.64
N ILE A 79 -11.78 20.94 -14.46
CA ILE A 79 -11.56 22.19 -13.73
C ILE A 79 -10.66 23.15 -14.52
N ASN A 80 -9.60 22.64 -15.14
CA ASN A 80 -8.71 23.44 -15.99
C ASN A 80 -9.43 24.04 -17.21
N GLU A 81 -10.32 23.27 -17.83
CA GLU A 81 -11.16 23.75 -18.93
C GLU A 81 -12.10 24.88 -18.46
N ILE A 82 -12.79 24.70 -17.34
CA ILE A 82 -13.68 25.72 -16.78
C ILE A 82 -12.90 27.00 -16.47
N ILE A 83 -11.72 26.87 -15.87
CA ILE A 83 -10.87 28.02 -15.54
C ILE A 83 -10.33 28.71 -16.80
N SER A 84 -10.00 27.95 -17.85
CA SER A 84 -9.55 28.51 -19.13
C SER A 84 -10.63 29.29 -19.89
N LEU A 85 -11.91 28.98 -19.65
CA LEU A 85 -13.06 29.67 -20.25
C LEU A 85 -13.50 30.91 -19.45
N GLY A 86 -13.13 31.00 -18.18
CA GLY A 86 -13.43 32.14 -17.32
C GLY A 86 -12.30 33.16 -17.28
N ASP A 87 -12.62 34.38 -16.86
CA ASP A 87 -11.65 35.44 -16.63
C ASP A 87 -11.21 35.39 -15.15
N PHE A 88 -10.25 34.53 -14.84
CA PHE A 88 -9.69 34.38 -13.49
C PHE A 88 -8.30 35.01 -13.42
N SER A 89 -8.08 35.92 -12.45
CA SER A 89 -6.78 36.55 -12.21
C SER A 89 -5.99 35.85 -11.09
N GLU A 90 -4.69 36.15 -10.98
CA GLU A 90 -3.87 35.69 -9.85
C GLU A 90 -4.49 36.14 -8.51
N GLY A 91 -4.57 35.20 -7.55
CA GLY A 91 -5.18 35.43 -6.24
C GLY A 91 -6.72 35.36 -6.21
N ASP A 92 -7.39 35.18 -7.36
CA ASP A 92 -8.83 35.00 -7.39
C ASP A 92 -9.25 33.65 -6.82
N GLN A 93 -10.38 33.63 -6.12
CA GLN A 93 -10.97 32.41 -5.61
C GLN A 93 -11.83 31.80 -6.72
N ILE A 94 -11.54 30.57 -7.10
CA ILE A 94 -12.40 29.82 -8.02
C ILE A 94 -13.79 29.70 -7.36
N ARG A 95 -14.88 29.93 -8.09
CA ARG A 95 -16.26 29.82 -7.58
C ARG A 95 -17.17 29.20 -8.63
N ASN A 96 -18.21 28.49 -8.19
CA ASN A 96 -19.27 27.91 -9.03
C ASN A 96 -18.80 26.88 -10.07
N ILE A 97 -17.87 26.01 -9.69
CA ILE A 97 -17.51 24.84 -10.52
C ILE A 97 -18.57 23.74 -10.39
N TYR A 98 -19.00 23.23 -11.55
CA TYR A 98 -19.87 22.04 -11.66
C TYR A 98 -19.18 20.97 -12.52
N ILE A 99 -19.01 19.78 -11.95
CA ILE A 99 -18.36 18.63 -12.61
C ILE A 99 -19.41 17.57 -12.88
N TYR A 100 -19.52 17.13 -14.13
CA TYR A 100 -20.57 16.19 -14.57
C TYR A 100 -20.17 14.73 -14.40
N THR A 101 -18.87 14.43 -14.36
CA THR A 101 -18.35 13.07 -14.19
C THR A 101 -17.35 13.01 -13.05
N MET A 102 -17.68 12.25 -12.01
CA MET A 102 -16.84 12.10 -10.83
C MET A 102 -16.49 10.63 -10.60
N PRO A 103 -15.20 10.31 -10.37
CA PRO A 103 -14.82 9.02 -9.83
C PRO A 103 -15.50 8.78 -8.47
N GLN A 104 -15.64 7.51 -8.11
CA GLN A 104 -16.08 7.14 -6.75
C GLN A 104 -15.17 7.82 -5.72
N ASN A 105 -15.74 8.26 -4.60
CA ASN A 105 -15.05 8.83 -3.43
C ASN A 105 -14.46 10.22 -3.62
N VAL A 106 -14.72 10.84 -4.76
CA VAL A 106 -14.22 12.17 -5.08
C VAL A 106 -15.36 13.17 -4.94
N GLY A 107 -15.14 14.22 -4.15
CA GLY A 107 -16.01 15.39 -4.07
C GLY A 107 -15.28 16.62 -4.59
N VAL A 108 -16.01 17.57 -5.18
CA VAL A 108 -15.48 18.86 -5.58
C VAL A 108 -16.31 19.95 -4.92
N ALA A 109 -15.65 20.79 -4.13
CA ALA A 109 -16.28 21.95 -3.52
C ALA A 109 -16.47 23.07 -4.56
N THR A 110 -17.37 24.02 -4.27
CA THR A 110 -17.65 25.15 -5.17
C THR A 110 -16.42 26.02 -5.45
N ASN A 111 -15.41 25.97 -4.57
CA ASN A 111 -14.13 26.64 -4.73
C ASN A 111 -13.07 25.84 -5.50
N GLY A 112 -13.46 24.73 -6.13
CA GLY A 112 -12.57 23.88 -6.91
C GLY A 112 -11.68 22.94 -6.09
N ILE A 113 -11.73 23.00 -4.75
CA ILE A 113 -11.01 22.03 -3.92
C ILE A 113 -11.57 20.63 -4.19
N ILE A 114 -10.69 19.72 -4.60
CA ILE A 114 -11.02 18.31 -4.79
C ILE A 114 -10.75 17.61 -3.46
N THR A 115 -11.72 16.85 -2.98
CA THR A 115 -11.58 15.98 -1.80
C THR A 115 -11.60 14.54 -2.25
N VAL A 116 -10.55 13.79 -1.91
CA VAL A 116 -10.50 12.35 -2.16
C VAL A 116 -10.70 11.65 -0.82
N ASN A 117 -11.81 10.95 -0.67
CA ASN A 117 -12.11 10.15 0.51
C ASN A 117 -11.42 8.79 0.39
N LEU A 118 -10.57 8.49 1.36
CA LEU A 118 -9.68 7.34 1.41
C LEU A 118 -10.10 6.33 2.48
N GLY A 119 -11.05 6.70 3.34
CA GLY A 119 -11.68 5.82 4.34
C GLY A 119 -12.31 4.57 3.73
N SER A 120 -13.11 3.84 4.51
CA SER A 120 -13.65 2.52 4.12
C SER A 120 -14.73 2.62 3.04
N VAL A 121 -14.37 3.12 1.87
CA VAL A 121 -15.13 2.90 0.66
C VAL A 121 -14.73 1.54 0.15
N VAL A 122 -15.67 0.61 0.24
CA VAL A 122 -15.56 -0.72 -0.35
C VAL A 122 -15.38 -0.54 -1.86
N TYR A 123 -14.15 -0.53 -2.35
CA TYR A 123 -13.90 -0.64 -3.79
C TYR A 123 -14.33 -2.03 -4.22
N SER A 124 -15.50 -2.13 -4.82
CA SER A 124 -16.09 -3.37 -5.32
C SER A 124 -15.26 -4.04 -6.43
N ASN A 125 -14.18 -3.41 -6.89
CA ASN A 125 -13.28 -3.88 -7.95
C ASN A 125 -11.83 -4.14 -7.51
N ILE A 126 -11.49 -4.05 -6.20
CA ILE A 126 -10.14 -4.36 -5.71
C ILE A 126 -10.21 -5.58 -4.79
N PRO A 127 -9.44 -6.66 -5.04
CA PRO A 127 -9.36 -7.79 -4.12
C PRO A 127 -8.96 -7.31 -2.71
N ALA A 128 -9.68 -7.77 -1.68
CA ALA A 128 -9.47 -7.32 -0.30
C ALA A 128 -8.03 -7.53 0.22
N ALA A 129 -7.26 -8.45 -0.38
CA ALA A 129 -5.86 -8.70 -0.04
C ALA A 129 -4.91 -7.55 -0.45
N ASP A 130 -5.29 -6.78 -1.48
CA ASP A 130 -4.46 -5.71 -2.06
C ASP A 130 -4.93 -4.31 -1.65
N ASN A 131 -6.09 -4.19 -1.00
CA ASN A 131 -6.59 -2.92 -0.49
C ASN A 131 -6.08 -2.68 0.94
N PRO A 132 -5.09 -1.80 1.17
CA PRO A 132 -4.73 -1.41 2.53
C PRO A 132 -5.95 -0.74 3.17
N VAL A 133 -6.48 -1.35 4.24
CA VAL A 133 -7.66 -0.85 4.93
C VAL A 133 -7.26 0.36 5.77
N ILE A 134 -7.82 1.51 5.43
CA ILE A 134 -7.83 2.67 6.31
C ILE A 134 -9.15 2.60 7.06
N SER A 135 -9.09 2.32 8.37
CA SER A 135 -10.26 2.01 9.18
C SER A 135 -11.05 3.24 9.64
N ASP A 136 -10.54 4.45 9.41
CA ASP A 136 -11.23 5.69 9.74
C ASP A 136 -11.83 6.32 8.48
N ASP A 137 -13.15 6.51 8.50
CA ASP A 137 -13.91 7.09 7.39
C ASP A 137 -13.58 8.56 7.13
N ARG A 138 -12.93 9.24 8.08
CA ARG A 138 -12.46 10.62 7.92
C ARG A 138 -11.16 10.72 7.14
N ALA A 139 -10.50 9.60 6.81
CA ALA A 139 -9.27 9.65 6.03
C ALA A 139 -9.53 10.26 4.65
N ALA A 140 -8.98 11.44 4.40
CA ALA A 140 -9.13 12.15 3.15
C ALA A 140 -7.94 13.07 2.87
N ILE A 141 -7.74 13.39 1.60
CA ILE A 141 -6.79 14.41 1.14
C ILE A 141 -7.53 15.51 0.38
N HIS A 142 -7.01 16.73 0.43
CA HIS A 142 -7.44 17.83 -0.42
C HIS A 142 -6.44 18.04 -1.55
N LEU A 143 -6.95 18.35 -2.73
CA LEU A 143 -6.18 18.99 -3.78
C LEU A 143 -6.71 20.38 -4.00
N VAL A 144 -5.84 21.35 -3.80
CA VAL A 144 -6.17 22.76 -3.79
C VAL A 144 -5.67 23.38 -5.09
N PRO A 145 -6.56 23.91 -5.94
CA PRO A 145 -6.18 24.65 -7.13
C PRO A 145 -5.72 26.07 -6.77
N PHE A 146 -4.70 26.57 -7.45
CA PHE A 146 -4.26 27.96 -7.37
C PHE A 146 -3.78 28.46 -8.73
N ILE A 147 -3.95 29.75 -9.01
CA ILE A 147 -3.56 30.37 -10.28
C ILE A 147 -2.27 31.15 -10.06
N VAL A 148 -1.26 30.86 -10.87
CA VAL A 148 0.06 31.48 -10.84
C VAL A 148 0.39 31.96 -12.23
N ASN A 149 0.64 33.26 -12.43
CA ASN A 149 1.04 33.80 -13.74
C ASN A 149 0.17 33.21 -14.88
N THR A 150 -1.16 33.21 -14.70
CA THR A 150 -2.17 32.65 -15.62
C THR A 150 -2.16 31.13 -15.83
N SER A 151 -1.48 30.37 -14.97
CA SER A 151 -1.45 28.90 -15.01
C SER A 151 -2.13 28.30 -13.79
N LEU A 152 -2.99 27.29 -14.00
CA LEU A 152 -3.57 26.51 -12.92
C LEU A 152 -2.56 25.50 -12.38
N VAL A 153 -2.27 25.58 -11.09
CA VAL A 153 -1.39 24.68 -10.36
C VAL A 153 -2.18 23.99 -9.25
N TRP A 154 -1.79 22.76 -8.92
CA TRP A 154 -2.44 21.95 -7.91
C TRP A 154 -1.48 21.67 -6.76
N SER A 155 -1.93 21.95 -5.55
CA SER A 155 -1.31 21.48 -4.32
C SER A 155 -2.08 20.25 -3.81
N CYS A 156 -1.38 19.32 -3.14
CA CYS A 156 -2.01 18.28 -2.34
C CYS A 156 -1.72 18.56 -0.87
N GLU A 157 -2.69 18.31 0.01
CA GLU A 157 -2.56 18.47 1.45
C GLU A 157 -3.44 17.46 2.19
N ASN A 158 -3.18 17.29 3.50
CA ASN A 158 -4.07 16.52 4.37
C ASN A 158 -5.43 17.23 4.50
N ALA A 159 -6.53 16.49 4.40
CA ALA A 159 -7.84 17.13 4.52
C ALA A 159 -8.12 17.64 5.94
N ASN A 160 -8.93 18.69 6.05
CA ASN A 160 -9.28 19.27 7.33
C ASN A 160 -10.05 18.26 8.20
N GLY A 161 -9.51 17.95 9.39
CA GLY A 161 -10.10 16.95 10.29
C GLY A 161 -9.90 15.50 9.83
N SER A 162 -9.03 15.28 8.84
CA SER A 162 -8.66 13.95 8.37
C SER A 162 -8.03 13.11 9.47
N ALA A 163 -8.27 11.80 9.40
CA ALA A 163 -7.66 10.82 10.29
C ALA A 163 -6.27 10.34 9.82
N LEU A 164 -5.78 10.82 8.68
CA LEU A 164 -4.46 10.50 8.17
C LEU A 164 -3.39 11.23 8.98
N THR A 165 -2.32 10.52 9.33
CA THR A 165 -1.08 11.09 9.84
C THR A 165 -0.10 11.35 8.71
N ASP A 166 0.85 12.27 8.93
CA ASP A 166 1.83 12.67 7.92
C ASP A 166 2.68 11.50 7.41
N ASP A 167 2.95 10.49 8.26
CA ASP A 167 3.68 9.29 7.88
C ASP A 167 2.98 8.46 6.77
N LEU A 168 1.66 8.62 6.62
CA LEU A 168 0.86 7.91 5.61
C LEU A 168 0.76 8.67 4.29
N LEU A 169 1.03 9.97 4.27
CA LEU A 169 0.82 10.83 3.10
C LEU A 169 2.03 10.80 2.17
N PRO A 170 1.85 10.75 0.83
CA PRO A 170 2.96 10.93 -0.12
C PRO A 170 3.66 12.27 0.09
N ASN A 171 4.95 12.36 -0.28
CA ASN A 171 5.72 13.60 -0.14
C ASN A 171 5.07 14.79 -0.86
N SER A 172 4.38 14.55 -1.98
CA SER A 172 3.63 15.57 -2.72
C SER A 172 2.48 16.21 -1.92
N CYS A 173 2.05 15.58 -0.82
CA CYS A 173 0.98 16.06 0.06
C CYS A 173 1.50 16.48 1.45
N LEU A 174 2.82 16.39 1.67
CA LEU A 174 3.50 16.73 2.93
C LEU A 174 4.31 18.03 2.83
N GLU A 175 4.73 18.38 1.64
CA GLU A 175 5.31 19.69 1.42
C GLU A 175 4.23 20.72 1.77
N GLU A 176 4.49 21.54 2.79
CA GLU A 176 3.86 22.84 2.92
C GLU A 176 4.05 23.52 1.57
N THR A 177 3.01 23.47 0.74
CA THR A 177 2.94 24.18 -0.51
C THR A 177 2.66 25.65 -0.20
N SER A 178 3.46 26.23 0.72
CA SER A 178 3.82 27.62 0.62
C SER A 178 4.68 27.76 -0.64
N VAL A 179 4.02 27.77 -1.81
CA VAL A 179 4.66 28.26 -3.01
C VAL A 179 4.86 29.75 -2.75
N ASN A 180 6.08 30.15 -2.37
CA ASN A 180 6.43 31.57 -2.29
C ASN A 180 6.54 32.06 -3.73
N ILE A 181 5.44 32.62 -4.21
CA ILE A 181 5.38 33.38 -5.45
C ILE A 181 5.19 34.80 -4.99
N ASN A 182 6.20 35.64 -5.13
CA ASN A 182 6.15 37.04 -4.74
C ASN A 182 5.74 37.28 -3.27
N ASN A 183 6.20 36.45 -2.32
CA ASN A 183 5.86 36.56 -0.89
C ASN A 183 4.38 36.26 -0.53
N ILE A 184 3.62 35.62 -1.42
CA ILE A 184 2.27 35.15 -1.14
C ILE A 184 2.35 33.70 -0.67
N CYS A 185 1.64 33.41 0.41
CA CYS A 185 1.61 32.14 1.09
C CYS A 185 0.22 31.54 0.97
N VAL A 186 0.09 30.45 0.22
CA VAL A 186 -1.21 29.86 -0.14
C VAL A 186 -1.37 28.52 0.59
N SER A 187 -1.95 28.55 1.79
CA SER A 187 -2.52 27.38 2.45
C SER A 187 -4.05 27.50 2.45
N SER A 188 -4.77 26.38 2.45
CA SER A 188 -6.24 26.36 2.43
C SER A 188 -6.90 26.90 3.71
N ILE A 189 -6.12 27.26 4.73
CA ILE A 189 -6.61 27.66 6.04
C ILE A 189 -5.76 28.83 6.54
N ASN A 190 -6.24 30.03 6.24
CA ASN A 190 -5.66 31.32 6.64
C ASN A 190 -4.32 31.65 5.96
N ASN A 191 -4.30 32.76 5.22
CA ASN A 191 -3.17 33.36 4.50
C ASN A 191 -1.93 33.70 5.36
N THR A 192 -1.49 32.82 6.26
CA THR A 192 -0.38 32.98 7.18
C THR A 192 0.53 31.78 7.07
N CYS A 193 1.62 31.88 6.31
CA CYS A 193 2.77 31.04 6.58
C CYS A 193 3.47 31.59 7.81
N SER A 194 3.74 30.73 8.79
CA SER A 194 4.97 30.88 9.55
C SER A 194 6.06 30.17 8.76
N PRO A 195 7.29 30.72 8.66
CA PRO A 195 8.38 30.00 8.03
C PRO A 195 8.59 28.69 8.78
N SER A 196 8.45 27.57 8.06
CA SER A 196 8.85 26.24 8.53
C SER A 196 10.26 26.36 9.13
N SER A 197 10.34 26.28 10.46
CA SER A 197 11.61 26.11 11.15
C SER A 197 12.09 24.72 10.80
N ASN A 198 12.88 24.66 9.73
CA ASN A 198 13.62 23.50 9.31
C ASN A 198 14.35 22.95 10.55
N GLY A 199 13.87 21.83 11.08
CA GLY A 199 14.50 21.09 12.17
C GLY A 199 15.78 20.44 11.66
N ASN A 200 16.74 21.25 11.27
CA ASN A 200 18.08 20.82 10.96
C ASN A 200 18.83 20.73 12.28
N GLY A 201 18.83 19.55 12.88
CA GLY A 201 19.73 19.22 13.96
C GLY A 201 21.17 19.39 13.47
N ASN A 202 21.80 20.50 13.84
CA ASN A 202 23.23 20.68 13.69
C ASN A 202 23.80 21.06 15.06
N GLY A 203 24.35 20.07 15.75
CA GLY A 203 25.22 20.32 16.88
C GLY A 203 26.48 21.02 16.38
N ASN A 204 26.81 22.17 16.99
CA ASN A 204 28.18 22.63 17.02
C ASN A 204 28.41 23.49 18.28
N GLY A 205 29.49 23.17 19.00
CA GLY A 205 29.85 23.80 20.26
C GLY A 205 30.54 25.17 20.13
N ASN A 206 31.00 25.65 21.29
CA ASN A 206 31.71 26.91 21.58
C ASN A 206 30.76 28.13 21.66
N ASN A 207 30.70 28.91 22.73
CA ASN A 207 31.68 29.30 23.76
C ASN A 207 30.96 29.46 25.10
#